data_AF-A0A6M0GCN3-F1
#
_entry.id   AF-A0A6M0GCN3-F1
#
_cell.length_a   1.000
_cell.length_b   1.000
_cell.length_c   1.000
_cell.angle_alpha   90.00
_cell.angle_beta   90.00
_cell.angle_gamma   90.00
#
_symmetry.space_group_name_H-M   'P 1'
#
loop_
_entity.id
_entity.type
_entity.pdbx_description
1 polymer ?
#
loop_
_entity_poly.entity_id
_entity_poly.type
_entity_poly.pdbx_seq_one_letter_code
_entity_poly.pdbx_strand_id
1 'polypeptide(L)'
;MAERYLNNKDLMEATGMHPVAISKLKNSQEMPEKLERATLEKLCTALKCQPGDLMLWEPDLETTESFSATHQDNKEKKHHCSALDIIDELPGQRLFKTPEEADQYPQEERSKWEN
;
A
#
# COMPACT_ATOMS: atom_id res chain seq x y z
N MET A 1 6.26 8.74 -5.53
CA MET A 1 7.09 9.24 -6.66
C MET A 1 6.45 9.00 -8.03
N ALA A 2 5.78 7.85 -8.26
CA ALA A 2 5.13 7.55 -9.54
C ALA A 2 4.12 8.62 -10.00
N GLU A 3 3.36 9.20 -9.07
CA GLU A 3 2.42 10.30 -9.37
C GLU A 3 3.09 11.60 -9.84
N ARG A 4 4.38 11.80 -9.54
CA ARG A 4 5.13 13.01 -9.92
C ARG A 4 6.16 12.76 -11.03
N TYR A 5 6.19 11.54 -11.60
CA TYR A 5 7.09 11.11 -12.69
C TYR A 5 8.58 11.48 -12.51
N LEU A 6 9.05 11.66 -11.27
CA LEU A 6 10.43 12.03 -10.99
C LEU A 6 11.31 10.78 -10.93
N ASN A 7 12.35 10.75 -11.77
CA ASN A 7 13.33 9.68 -11.73
C ASN A 7 14.45 10.01 -10.73
N ASN A 8 15.21 8.99 -10.29
CA ASN A 8 16.29 9.20 -9.33
C ASN A 8 17.34 10.20 -9.84
N LYS A 9 17.60 10.21 -11.16
CA LYS A 9 18.54 11.15 -11.79
C LYS A 9 18.06 12.60 -11.69
N ASP A 10 16.78 12.84 -11.97
CA ASP A 10 16.20 14.18 -11.92
C ASP A 10 16.21 14.72 -10.48
N LEU A 11 15.95 13.84 -9.51
CA LEU A 11 16.01 14.20 -8.09
C LEU A 11 17.44 14.54 -7.65
N MET A 12 18.46 13.83 -8.16
CA MET A 12 19.86 14.18 -7.90
C MET A 12 20.20 15.56 -8.44
N GLU A 13 19.80 15.87 -9.67
CA GLU A 13 20.05 17.17 -10.29
C GLU A 13 19.33 18.30 -9.53
N ALA A 14 18.06 18.10 -9.17
CA ALA A 14 17.27 19.08 -8.44
C ALA A 14 17.78 19.34 -7.01
N THR A 15 18.30 18.32 -6.33
CA THR A 15 18.73 18.43 -4.92
C THR A 15 20.24 18.63 -4.74
N GLY A 16 21.03 18.36 -5.78
CA GLY A 16 22.49 18.33 -5.71
C GLY A 16 23.04 17.23 -4.80
N MET A 17 22.28 16.16 -4.56
CA MET A 17 22.67 15.06 -3.67
C MET A 17 23.33 13.89 -4.42
N HIS A 18 24.16 13.15 -3.70
CA HIS A 18 24.84 11.97 -4.23
C HIS A 18 23.84 10.84 -4.54
N PRO A 19 24.00 10.07 -5.65
CA PRO A 19 23.09 9.00 -6.04
C PRO A 19 22.86 7.94 -4.94
N VAL A 20 23.92 7.60 -4.22
CA VAL A 20 23.84 6.64 -3.10
C VAL A 20 22.97 7.16 -1.97
N ALA A 21 23.03 8.46 -1.66
CA ALA A 21 22.20 9.06 -0.61
C ALA A 21 20.72 9.04 -1.00
N ILE A 22 20.40 9.44 -2.24
CA ILE A 22 19.04 9.36 -2.80
C ILE A 22 18.51 7.92 -2.77
N SER A 23 19.34 6.95 -3.16
CA SER A 23 18.95 5.54 -3.17
C SER A 23 18.66 5.01 -1.77
N LYS A 24 19.49 5.36 -0.78
CA LYS A 24 19.25 4.99 0.62
C LYS A 24 17.96 5.60 1.16
N LEU A 25 17.79 6.91 0.99
CA LEU A 25 16.58 7.62 1.44
C LEU A 25 15.29 7.09 0.78
N LYS A 26 15.38 6.59 -0.46
CA LYS A 26 14.23 6.05 -1.19
C LYS A 26 13.88 4.62 -0.81
N ASN A 27 14.88 3.76 -0.67
CA ASN A 27 14.68 2.31 -0.61
C ASN A 27 14.80 1.75 0.81
N SER A 28 15.44 2.46 1.73
CA SER A 28 15.54 2.06 3.13
C SER A 28 14.39 2.70 3.91
N GLN A 29 13.70 1.90 4.73
CA GLN A 29 12.73 2.41 5.72
C GLN A 29 13.42 3.04 6.94
N GLU A 30 14.74 2.90 7.03
CA GLU A 30 15.54 3.46 8.12
C GLU A 30 15.82 4.94 7.87
N MET A 31 15.37 5.78 8.80
CA MET A 31 15.71 7.19 8.81
C MET A 31 17.22 7.34 9.12
N PRO A 32 17.96 8.20 8.40
CA PRO A 32 19.36 8.45 8.73
C PRO A 32 19.51 9.01 10.15
N GLU A 33 20.58 8.63 10.84
CA GLU A 33 20.91 9.07 12.20
C GLU A 33 20.84 10.59 12.38
N LYS A 34 21.25 11.33 11.34
CA LYS A 34 21.13 12.79 11.27
C LYS A 34 20.53 13.21 9.94
N LEU A 35 19.34 13.80 9.99
CA LEU A 35 18.74 14.49 8.85
C LEU A 35 18.91 16.00 9.01
N GLU A 36 19.73 16.61 8.15
CA GLU A 36 19.92 18.06 8.19
C GLU A 36 18.71 18.78 7.60
N ARG A 37 18.30 19.89 8.22
CA ARG A 37 17.20 20.74 7.75
C ARG A 37 17.34 21.09 6.26
N ALA A 38 18.54 21.46 5.83
CA ALA A 38 18.81 21.82 4.43
C ALA A 38 18.53 20.67 3.45
N THR A 39 18.79 19.42 3.87
CA THR A 39 18.50 18.22 3.07
C THR A 39 17.00 18.01 2.93
N LEU A 40 16.27 18.13 4.04
CA LEU A 40 14.82 17.99 4.04
C LEU A 40 14.15 19.09 3.20
N GLU A 41 14.61 20.34 3.30
CA GLU A 41 14.11 21.46 2.50
C GLU A 41 14.31 21.24 0.99
N LYS A 42 15.48 20.75 0.59
CA LYS A 42 15.78 20.40 -0.80
C LYS A 42 14.83 19.33 -1.33
N LEU A 43 14.60 18.28 -0.54
CA LEU A 43 13.67 17.21 -0.89
C LEU A 43 12.23 17.72 -1.00
N CYS A 44 11.76 18.47 0.00
CA CYS A 44 10.41 19.05 0.00
C CYS A 44 10.20 19.99 -1.19
N THR A 45 11.21 20.79 -1.55
CA THR A 45 11.16 21.70 -2.70
C THR A 45 11.11 20.93 -4.02
N ALA A 46 12.00 19.95 -4.19
CA ALA A 46 12.06 19.14 -5.41
C ALA A 46 10.79 18.31 -5.61
N LEU A 47 10.26 17.74 -4.53
CA LEU A 47 9.05 16.93 -4.56
C LEU A 47 7.77 17.76 -4.46
N LYS A 48 7.84 19.07 -4.14
CA LYS A 48 6.72 19.97 -3.86
C LYS A 48 5.75 19.38 -2.81
N CYS A 49 6.28 19.00 -1.65
CA CYS A 49 5.53 18.43 -0.53
C CYS A 49 5.94 19.09 0.79
N GLN A 50 5.22 18.78 1.86
CA GLN A 50 5.55 19.21 3.23
C GLN A 50 6.40 18.15 3.94
N PRO A 51 7.16 18.51 4.98
CA PRO A 51 7.91 17.55 5.80
C PRO A 51 7.05 16.42 6.39
N GLY A 52 5.83 16.72 6.81
CA GLY A 52 4.88 15.73 7.32
C GLY A 52 4.40 14.73 6.27
N ASP A 53 4.53 15.06 4.98
CA ASP A 53 4.22 14.12 3.89
C ASP A 53 5.34 13.10 3.69
N LEU A 54 6.55 13.36 4.21
CA LEU A 54 7.73 12.50 4.04
C LEU A 54 8.09 11.70 5.30
N MET A 55 7.75 12.21 6.48
CA MET A 55 8.16 11.61 7.75
C MET A 55 7.02 11.58 8.74
N LEU A 56 6.84 10.42 9.36
CA LEU A 56 5.97 10.20 10.51
C LEU A 56 6.85 9.71 11.66
N TRP A 57 6.58 10.20 12.86
CA TRP A 57 7.23 9.64 14.05
C TRP A 57 6.52 8.35 14.43
N GLU A 58 7.28 7.26 14.44
CA GLU A 58 6.84 5.97 14.96
C GLU A 58 7.62 5.68 16.25
N PRO A 59 6.95 5.42 17.38
CA PRO A 59 7.63 4.91 18.55
C PRO A 59 8.24 3.55 18.21
N ASP A 60 9.43 3.26 18.75
CA ASP A 60 10.00 1.91 18.74
C ASP A 60 9.10 0.99 19.57
N LEU A 61 8.05 0.47 18.94
CA LEU A 61 7.30 -0.66 19.46
C LEU A 61 8.21 -1.86 19.27
N GLU A 62 8.78 -2.39 20.34
CA GLU A 62 9.35 -3.74 20.30
C GLU A 62 8.30 -4.62 19.63
N THR A 63 8.63 -5.14 18.45
CA THR A 63 7.75 -5.80 17.50
C THR A 63 6.80 -6.80 18.18
N THR A 64 5.64 -6.32 18.63
CA THR A 64 4.46 -7.15 18.82
C THR A 64 3.72 -7.15 17.51
N GLU A 65 4.17 -8.06 16.64
CA GLU A 65 3.35 -8.84 15.70
C GLU A 65 1.89 -8.38 15.62
N SER A 66 1.56 -7.55 14.62
CA SER A 66 0.33 -7.61 13.80
C SER A 66 0.07 -6.29 13.06
N PHE A 67 0.68 -6.15 11.89
CA PHE A 67 0.08 -5.35 10.81
C PHE A 67 -0.15 -6.25 9.60
N SER A 68 -1.34 -6.84 9.56
CA SER A 68 -1.93 -7.40 8.34
C SER A 68 -2.30 -6.24 7.41
N ALA A 69 -1.32 -5.76 6.65
CA ALA A 69 -1.54 -4.96 5.46
C ALA A 69 -0.40 -5.24 4.48
N THR A 70 -0.44 -6.43 3.86
CA THR A 70 0.45 -6.77 2.75
C THR A 70 0.02 -5.99 1.51
N HIS A 71 0.45 -4.74 1.38
CA HIS A 71 0.77 -4.17 0.08
C HIS A 71 2.25 -4.42 -0.20
N GLN A 72 2.54 -5.65 -0.60
CA GLN A 72 3.79 -5.98 -1.27
C GLN A 72 3.50 -6.04 -2.76
N ASP A 73 4.00 -5.05 -3.48
CA ASP A 73 4.50 -5.23 -4.84
C ASP A 73 5.48 -6.41 -4.83
N ASN A 74 4.97 -7.62 -5.05
CA ASN A 74 5.76 -8.81 -5.27
C ASN A 74 5.65 -9.20 -6.74
N LYS A 75 6.73 -8.90 -7.45
CA LYS A 75 6.95 -9.26 -8.84
C LYS A 75 7.15 -10.78 -8.95
N GLU A 76 6.27 -11.41 -9.73
CA GLU A 76 6.39 -12.72 -10.39
C GLU A 76 6.40 -14.02 -9.55
N LYS A 77 5.23 -14.67 -9.50
CA LYS A 77 5.00 -16.00 -10.14
C LYS A 77 3.59 -16.05 -10.72
N LYS A 78 3.46 -16.19 -12.05
CA LYS A 78 2.16 -16.47 -12.68
C LYS A 78 1.76 -17.92 -12.38
N HIS A 79 1.10 -18.15 -11.26
CA HIS A 79 0.28 -19.33 -11.11
C HIS A 79 -1.04 -19.08 -11.82
N HIS A 80 -1.47 -20.03 -12.64
CA HIS A 80 -2.73 -20.00 -13.38
C HIS A 80 -3.87 -20.20 -12.38
N CYS A 81 -4.15 -19.16 -11.59
CA CYS A 81 -5.22 -19.15 -10.60
C CYS A 81 -6.54 -19.03 -11.38
N SER A 82 -7.39 -20.05 -11.29
CA SER A 82 -8.70 -20.01 -11.93
C SER A 82 -9.50 -18.85 -11.31
N ALA A 83 -10.45 -18.30 -12.05
CA ALA A 83 -11.38 -17.32 -11.48
C ALA A 83 -12.09 -17.87 -10.22
N LEU A 84 -12.23 -19.20 -10.12
CA LEU A 84 -12.78 -19.88 -8.94
C LEU A 84 -11.90 -19.75 -7.70
N ASP A 85 -10.59 -19.85 -7.85
CA ASP A 85 -9.63 -19.82 -6.73
C ASP A 85 -9.56 -18.42 -6.11
N ILE A 86 -9.68 -17.37 -6.94
CA ILE A 86 -9.70 -15.96 -6.49
C ILE A 86 -10.93 -15.67 -5.62
N ILE A 87 -12.08 -16.24 -5.97
CA ILE A 87 -13.35 -15.97 -5.27
C ILE A 87 -13.35 -16.61 -3.87
N ASP A 88 -12.69 -17.75 -3.70
CA ASP A 88 -12.60 -18.45 -2.40
C ASP A 88 -11.63 -17.79 -1.41
N GLU A 89 -10.60 -17.08 -1.89
CA GLU A 89 -9.59 -16.44 -1.03
C GLU A 89 -9.93 -15.01 -0.58
N LEU A 90 -11.02 -14.42 -1.08
CA LEU A 90 -11.40 -13.07 -0.67
C LEU A 90 -11.90 -13.07 0.78
N PRO A 91 -11.46 -12.11 1.63
CA PRO A 91 -11.85 -12.03 3.05
C PRO A 91 -13.31 -11.60 3.27
N GLY A 92 -14.14 -11.62 2.23
CA GLY A 92 -15.57 -11.37 2.31
C GLY A 92 -16.29 -12.57 2.92
N GLN A 93 -17.09 -12.35 3.96
CA GLN A 93 -17.98 -13.39 4.46
C GLN A 93 -18.97 -13.76 3.34
N ARG A 94 -18.98 -15.02 2.91
CA ARG A 94 -19.99 -15.53 2.00
C ARG A 94 -21.37 -15.29 2.63
N LEU A 95 -22.17 -14.42 1.99
CA LEU A 95 -23.53 -14.08 2.44
C LEU A 95 -24.46 -15.30 2.50
N PHE A 96 -24.21 -16.29 1.63
CA PHE A 96 -24.93 -17.56 1.58
C PHE A 96 -23.93 -18.72 1.64
N LYS A 97 -24.28 -19.78 2.37
CA LYS A 97 -23.42 -20.96 2.57
C LYS A 97 -23.46 -21.91 1.39
N THR A 98 -24.58 -21.94 0.66
CA THR A 98 -24.77 -22.80 -0.53
C THR A 98 -25.43 -22.03 -1.69
N PRO A 99 -25.24 -22.47 -2.95
CA PRO A 99 -25.92 -21.87 -4.10
C PRO A 99 -27.45 -21.94 -4.00
N GLU A 100 -27.96 -23.02 -3.42
CA GLU A 100 -29.38 -23.27 -3.26
C GLU A 100 -30.04 -22.28 -2.29
N GLU A 101 -29.29 -21.82 -1.26
CA GLU A 101 -29.74 -20.77 -0.34
C GLU A 101 -29.88 -19.41 -1.05
N ALA A 102 -28.97 -19.10 -1.99
CA ALA A 102 -29.04 -17.87 -2.77
C ALA A 102 -30.24 -17.85 -3.73
N ASP A 103 -30.59 -19.00 -4.32
CA ASP A 103 -31.74 -19.13 -5.22
C ASP A 103 -33.08 -19.10 -4.47
N GLN A 104 -33.10 -19.55 -3.21
CA GLN A 104 -34.30 -19.56 -2.39
C GLN A 104 -34.62 -18.20 -1.76
N TYR A 105 -33.61 -17.38 -1.49
CA TYR A 105 -33.78 -16.05 -0.87
C TYR A 105 -34.78 -15.13 -1.60
N PRO A 106 -34.76 -14.97 -2.95
CA PRO A 106 -35.73 -14.15 -3.66
C PRO A 106 -37.18 -14.66 -3.53
N GLN A 107 -37.38 -15.98 -3.43
CA GLN A 107 -38.71 -16.59 -3.33
C GLN A 107 -39.31 -16.38 -1.94
N GLU A 108 -38.48 -16.50 -0.90
CA GLU A 108 -38.88 -16.22 0.48
C GLU A 108 -39.20 -14.74 0.69
N GLU A 109 -38.36 -13.83 0.18
CA GLU A 109 -38.66 -12.40 0.24
C GLU A 109 -39.95 -12.07 -0.51
N ARG A 110 -40.17 -12.65 -1.70
CA ARG A 110 -41.43 -12.44 -2.43
C ARG A 110 -42.65 -12.95 -1.67
N SER A 111 -42.55 -14.14 -1.07
CA SER A 111 -43.63 -14.74 -0.27
C SER A 111 -43.92 -13.97 1.02
N LYS A 112 -42.91 -13.34 1.64
CA LYS A 112 -43.08 -12.46 2.81
C LYS A 112 -43.86 -11.18 2.49
N TRP A 113 -43.89 -10.73 1.24
CA TRP A 113 -44.55 -9.49 0.83
C TRP A 113 -45.98 -9.73 0.29
N GLU A 114 -46.32 -10.98 -0.03
CA GLU A 114 -47.67 -11.39 -0.49
C GLU A 114 -48.57 -11.92 0.64
N ASN A 115 -48.09 -11.93 1.89
CA ASN A 115 -48.80 -12.39 3.09
C ASN A 115 -49.08 -11.25 4.07
#